data_AF-Q2J6P8-F1
#
_entry.id   AF-Q2J6P8-F1
#
_cell.length_a   1.000
_cell.length_b   1.000
_cell.length_c   1.000
_cell.angle_alpha   90.00
_cell.angle_beta   90.00
_cell.angle_gamma   90.00
#
_symmetry.space_group_name_H-M   'P 1'
#
loop_
_entity.id
_entity.type
_entity.pdbx_description
1 polymer ?
#
loop_
_entity_poly.entity_id
_entity_poly.type
_entity_poly.pdbx_seq_one_letter_code
_entity_poly.pdbx_strand_id
1 'polypeptide(L)' 'MRPTSGAATTKVYRCPGCDYEITPGAAHVVVWPPERIEDRRHWHRPCWERRCRAARPRVRDG' A
#
# COMPACT_ATOMS: atom_id res chain seq x y z
N MET A 1 -8.81 0.10 -2.58
CA MET A 1 -7.72 0.95 -2.08
C MET A 1 -8.32 2.21 -1.49
N ARG A 2 -7.82 2.69 -0.36
CA ARG A 2 -8.26 3.92 0.29
C ARG A 2 -7.05 4.75 0.78
N PRO A 3 -6.92 6.03 0.39
CA PRO A 3 -5.91 6.92 0.98
C PRO A 3 -6.14 7.13 2.47
N THR A 4 -5.06 7.34 3.23
CA THR A 4 -5.11 7.65 4.65
C THR A 4 -4.15 8.80 4.94
N SER A 5 -4.69 9.89 5.49
CA SER A 5 -3.92 11.08 5.82
C SER A 5 -2.99 10.85 7.00
N GLY A 6 -1.92 11.64 7.08
CA GLY A 6 -0.99 11.63 8.21
C GLY A 6 -1.68 11.87 9.56
N ALA A 7 -2.61 12.83 9.61
CA ALA A 7 -3.39 13.10 10.83
C ALA A 7 -4.21 11.90 11.33
N ALA A 8 -4.60 10.98 10.44
CA ALA A 8 -5.39 9.80 10.79
C ALA A 8 -4.52 8.56 11.14
N THR A 9 -3.20 8.64 10.98
CA THR A 9 -2.29 7.51 11.27
C THR A 9 -1.69 7.65 12.66
N THR A 10 -2.30 6.94 13.61
CA THR A 10 -1.92 6.99 15.03
C THR A 10 -1.10 5.77 15.47
N LYS A 11 -0.86 4.82 14.56
CA LYS A 11 -0.17 3.55 14.81
C LYS A 11 0.93 3.31 13.79
N VAL A 12 1.91 2.51 14.17
CA VAL A 12 2.94 1.99 13.27
C VAL A 12 2.36 0.83 12.46
N TYR A 13 2.62 0.82 11.16
CA TYR A 13 2.29 -0.31 10.27
C TYR A 13 3.53 -0.72 9.46
N ARG A 14 3.61 -1.98 9.04
CA ARG A 14 4.70 -2.44 8.15
C ARG A 14 4.24 -2.43 6.69
N CYS A 15 5.04 -1.82 5.81
CA CYS A 15 4.76 -1.80 4.38
C CYS A 15 5.24 -3.10 3.70
N PRO A 16 4.38 -3.87 3.03
CA PRO A 16 4.80 -5.11 2.35
C PRO A 16 5.70 -4.89 1.11
N GLY A 17 5.79 -3.65 0.61
CA GLY A 17 6.56 -3.35 -0.60
C GLY A 17 8.03 -3.03 -0.36
N CYS A 18 8.39 -2.68 0.88
CA CYS A 18 9.76 -2.32 1.24
C CYS A 18 10.18 -2.85 2.61
N ASP A 19 9.28 -3.50 3.35
CA ASP A 19 9.53 -4.01 4.70
C ASP A 19 9.86 -2.96 5.76
N TYR A 20 9.77 -1.66 5.43
CA TYR A 20 9.92 -0.55 6.36
C TYR A 20 8.60 -0.13 7.00
N GLU A 21 8.73 0.59 8.11
CA GLU A 21 7.61 1.12 8.88
C GLU A 21 6.95 2.34 8.22
N ILE A 22 5.65 2.42 8.39
CA ILE A 22 4.82 3.60 8.21
C ILE A 22 4.56 4.12 9.61
N THR A 23 5.25 5.19 9.99
CA THR A 23 5.17 5.77 11.33
C THR A 23 3.90 6.60 11.52
N PRO A 24 3.48 6.87 12.76
CA PRO A 24 2.45 7.86 13.05
C PRO A 24 2.77 9.21 12.39
N GLY A 25 1.74 9.91 11.91
CA GLY A 25 1.88 11.12 11.09
C GLY A 25 2.15 10.89 9.59
N ALA A 26 2.53 9.69 9.14
CA ALA A 26 2.84 9.43 7.73
C ALA A 26 1.61 9.12 6.85
N ALA A 27 1.37 9.96 5.83
CA ALA A 27 0.33 9.69 4.84
C ALA A 27 0.65 8.42 4.01
N HIS A 28 -0.35 7.56 3.83
CA HIS A 28 -0.18 6.25 3.21
C HIS A 28 -1.49 5.74 2.60
N VAL A 29 -1.50 4.50 2.09
CA VAL A 29 -2.67 3.91 1.46
C VAL A 29 -2.97 2.54 2.06
N VAL A 30 -4.26 2.24 2.21
CA VAL A 30 -4.75 0.96 2.73
C VAL A 30 -5.41 0.19 1.60
N VAL A 31 -5.03 -1.08 1.42
CA VAL A 31 -5.46 -1.92 0.31
C VAL A 31 -5.94 -3.27 0.83
N TRP A 32 -7.08 -3.73 0.35
CA TRP A 32 -7.66 -5.04 0.65
C TRP A 32 -8.36 -5.60 -0.61
N PRO A 33 -8.52 -6.93 -0.72
CA PRO A 33 -9.35 -7.54 -1.76
C PRO A 33 -10.81 -7.09 -1.65
N PRO A 34 -11.60 -7.12 -2.74
CA PRO A 34 -13.04 -6.95 -2.65
C PRO A 34 -13.61 -7.89 -1.58
N GLU A 35 -14.52 -7.37 -0.76
CA GLU A 35 -15.24 -8.10 0.29
C GLU A 35 -14.40 -8.66 1.45
N ARG A 36 -13.08 -8.42 1.50
CA ARG A 36 -12.19 -8.90 2.58
C ARG A 36 -11.43 -7.77 3.26
N ILE A 37 -12.15 -6.86 3.93
CA ILE A 37 -11.56 -5.68 4.60
C ILE A 37 -10.64 -6.02 5.78
N GLU A 38 -10.82 -7.20 6.36
CA GLU A 38 -9.98 -7.80 7.38
C GLU A 38 -8.55 -8.06 6.87
N ASP A 39 -8.39 -8.38 5.59
CA ASP A 39 -7.09 -8.64 4.94
C ASP A 39 -6.36 -7.37 4.50
N ARG A 40 -6.76 -6.22 5.05
CA ARG A 40 -6.19 -4.92 4.69
C ARG A 40 -4.70 -4.84 5.02
N ARG A 41 -3.96 -4.26 4.08
CA ARG A 41 -2.52 -4.00 4.18
C ARG A 41 -2.25 -2.51 4.01
N HIS A 42 -1.30 -2.01 4.79
CA HIS A 42 -0.87 -0.63 4.75
C HIS A 42 0.38 -0.50 3.88
N TRP A 43 0.38 0.44 2.95
CA TRP A 43 1.48 0.66 2.01
C TRP A 43 1.89 2.12 2.01
N HIS A 44 3.19 2.41 1.95
CA HIS A 44 3.61 3.72 1.46
C HIS A 44 3.03 3.90 0.04
N ARG A 45 2.53 5.10 -0.25
CA ARG A 45 2.00 5.44 -1.58
C ARG A 45 2.94 5.01 -2.74
N PRO A 46 4.24 5.35 -2.74
CA PRO A 46 5.14 4.95 -3.84
C PRO A 46 5.34 3.44 -3.95
N CYS A 47 5.29 2.70 -2.83
CA CYS A 47 5.41 1.24 -2.84
C CYS A 47 4.21 0.58 -3.50
N TRP A 48 3.00 1.09 -3.23
CA TRP A 48 1.79 0.59 -3.86
C TRP A 48 1.76 0.90 -5.37
N GLU A 49 2.11 2.11 -5.78
CA GLU A 49 2.17 2.49 -7.20
C GLU A 49 3.16 1.62 -7.99
N ARG A 50 4.34 1.33 -7.41
CA ARG A 50 5.33 0.40 -8.00
C ARG A 50 4.76 -1.01 -8.13
N ARG A 51 4.05 -1.51 -7.11
CA ARG A 51 3.38 -2.82 -7.17
C ARG A 51 2.33 -2.87 -8.27
N CYS A 52 1.46 -1.87 -8.39
CA CYS A 52 0.46 -1.80 -9.45
C CYS A 52 1.11 -1.82 -10.84
N ARG A 53 2.24 -1.11 -11.01
CA ARG A 53 3.00 -1.12 -12.26
C ARG A 53 3.58 -2.51 -12.56
N ALA A 54 4.12 -3.19 -11.55
CA ALA A 54 4.69 -4.54 -11.70
C ALA A 54 3.62 -5.62 -11.95
N ALA A 55 2.38 -5.41 -11.51
CA ALA A 55 1.27 -6.32 -11.72
C ALA A 55 0.68 -6.25 -13.14
N ARG A 56 1.03 -5.23 -13.94
CA ARG A 56 0.65 -5.16 -15.35
C ARG A 56 1.43 -6.24 -16.11
N PRO A 57 0.76 -7.10 -16.91
CA PRO A 57 1.46 -8.07 -17.72
C PRO A 57 2.44 -7.32 -18.63
N ARG A 58 3.72 -7.66 -18.53
CA ARG A 58 4.71 -7.19 -19.52
C ARG A 58 4.34 -7.89 -20.81
N VAL A 59 3.89 -7.13 -21.82
CA VAL A 59 3.84 -7.63 -23.19
C VAL A 59 5.27 -8.05 -23.49
N ARG A 60 5.49 -9.35 -23.69
CA ARG A 60 6.77 -9.84 -24.18
C ARG A 60 6.74 -9.59 -25.68
N ASP A 61 7.37 -8.50 -26.13
CA ASP A 61 7.69 -8.34 -27.54
C ASP A 61 8.53 -9.56 -27.95
N GLY A 62 7.99 -10.32 -28.92
CA GLY A 62 8.63 -11.46 -29.54
C GLY A 62 9.43 -11.06 -30.77
#